data_AF-A0A4S0KHZ7-F1
#
_entry.id   AF-A0A4S0KHZ7-F1
#
_cell.length_a   1.000
_cell.length_b   1.000
_cell.length_c   1.000
_cell.angle_alpha   90.00
_cell.angle_beta   90.00
_cell.angle_gamma   90.00
#
_symmetry.space_group_name_H-M   'P 1'
#
loop_
_entity.id
_entity.type
_entity.pdbx_description
1 polymer ?
#
loop_
_entity_poly.entity_id
_entity_poly.type
_entity_poly.pdbx_seq_one_letter_code
_entity_poly.pdbx_strand_id
1 'polypeptide(L)'
;MHEDEGSTPDKLQAMLDVIARSEPSSGSGEADLGRLKADAAKAANALIEFYGDAALERARLIERRSPQSHFARLVTAEVGKRGRFPPGS
;
A
#
# COMPACT_ATOMS: atom_id res chain seq x y z
N MET A 1 43.63 38.60 4.84
CA MET A 1 44.13 37.20 4.90
C MET A 1 43.08 36.38 4.20
N HIS A 2 43.47 35.61 3.18
CA HIS A 2 42.57 34.95 2.22
C HIS A 2 41.54 34.06 2.93
N GLU A 3 40.32 34.08 2.43
CA GLU A 3 39.25 33.13 2.74
C GLU A 3 39.76 31.74 2.34
N ASP A 4 40.17 30.93 3.31
CA ASP A 4 40.49 29.52 3.06
C ASP A 4 39.17 28.77 2.99
N GLU A 5 38.59 28.84 1.80
CA GLU A 5 37.49 28.04 1.28
C GLU A 5 37.89 26.57 1.39
N GLY A 6 37.72 26.01 2.59
CA GLY A 6 37.86 24.61 2.90
C GLY A 6 36.93 23.80 2.02
N SER A 7 37.50 23.39 0.89
CA SER A 7 37.06 22.47 -0.14
C SER A 7 35.65 21.89 0.07
N THR A 8 34.79 22.20 -0.89
CA THR A 8 33.48 21.62 -1.20
C THR A 8 33.31 20.09 -1.13
N PRO A 9 34.34 19.20 -1.18
CA PRO A 9 34.15 17.74 -1.05
C PRO A 9 33.66 17.29 0.32
N ASP A 10 34.04 17.98 1.41
CA ASP A 10 33.78 17.49 2.77
C ASP A 10 32.29 17.55 3.13
N LYS A 11 31.64 18.63 2.69
CA LYS A 11 30.18 18.83 2.86
C LYS A 11 29.37 17.84 2.03
N LEU A 12 29.84 17.52 0.81
CA LEU A 12 29.20 16.51 -0.02
C LEU A 12 29.33 15.12 0.60
N GLN A 13 30.51 14.78 1.12
CA GLN A 13 30.74 13.50 1.78
C GLN A 13 29.88 13.36 3.04
N ALA A 14 29.76 14.43 3.85
CA ALA A 14 28.88 14.45 5.01
C ALA A 14 27.40 14.27 4.64
N MET A 15 26.94 14.89 3.55
CA MET A 15 25.57 14.71 3.05
C MET A 15 25.31 13.28 2.57
N LEU A 16 26.29 12.67 1.88
CA LEU A 16 26.20 11.28 1.43
C LEU A 16 26.18 10.31 2.62
N ASP A 17 26.96 10.56 3.67
CA ASP A 17 26.96 9.78 4.92
C ASP A 17 25.63 9.86 5.65
N VAL A 18 24.99 11.03 5.67
CA VAL A 18 23.64 11.22 6.26
C VAL A 18 22.59 10.45 5.47
N ILE A 19 22.67 10.41 4.14
CA ILE A 19 21.76 9.63 3.30
C ILE A 19 22.01 8.13 3.49
N ALA A 20 23.27 7.70 3.55
CA ALA A 20 23.64 6.30 3.78
C ALA A 20 23.24 5.79 5.17
N ARG A 21 23.27 6.65 6.19
CA ARG A 21 22.75 6.34 7.55
C ARG A 21 21.23 6.48 7.65
N SER A 22 20.62 7.19 6.71
CA SER A 22 19.17 7.21 6.52
C SER A 22 18.77 6.00 5.68
N GLU A 23 19.08 4.79 6.17
CA GLU A 23 18.35 3.63 5.70
C GLU A 23 16.85 3.93 5.83
N PRO A 24 16.02 3.66 4.80
CA PRO A 24 14.58 3.79 4.96
C PRO A 24 14.21 2.84 6.09
N SER A 25 13.89 3.43 7.25
CA SER A 25 13.52 2.71 8.45
C SER A 25 12.46 1.68 8.06
N SER A 26 12.87 0.41 8.01
CA SER A 26 12.00 -0.72 7.69
C SER A 26 11.05 -1.02 8.85
N GLY A 27 10.66 0.00 9.62
CA GLY A 27 9.77 -0.04 10.78
C GLY A 27 8.29 0.19 10.45
N SER A 28 7.93 0.42 9.17
CA SER A 28 6.56 0.79 8.78
C SER A 28 5.77 -0.35 8.12
N GLY A 29 6.40 -1.48 7.79
CA GLY A 29 5.80 -2.53 6.96
C GLY A 29 4.53 -3.15 7.55
N GLU A 30 4.46 -3.34 8.88
CA GLU A 30 3.27 -3.89 9.53
C GLU A 30 2.14 -2.88 9.69
N ALA A 31 2.46 -1.61 9.99
CA ALA A 31 1.48 -0.53 10.08
C ALA A 31 0.85 -0.23 8.72
N ASP A 32 1.68 -0.21 7.66
CA ASP A 32 1.22 -0.03 6.28
C ASP A 32 0.37 -1.21 5.82
N LEU A 33 0.71 -2.44 6.21
CA LEU A 33 -0.10 -3.62 5.92
C LEU A 33 -1.44 -3.61 6.65
N GLY A 34 -1.46 -3.19 7.93
CA GLY A 34 -2.68 -3.04 8.71
C GLY A 34 -3.64 -2.02 8.07
N ARG A 35 -3.11 -0.85 7.69
CA ARG A 35 -3.86 0.17 6.97
C ARG A 35 -4.36 -0.32 5.61
N LEU A 36 -3.52 -1.01 4.85
CA LEU A 36 -3.89 -1.57 3.55
C LEU A 36 -5.03 -2.59 3.66
N LYS A 37 -5.02 -3.44 4.70
CA LYS A 37 -6.13 -4.38 4.98
C LYS A 37 -7.42 -3.63 5.33
N ALA A 38 -7.34 -2.57 6.13
CA ALA A 38 -8.51 -1.75 6.46
C ALA A 38 -9.08 -1.04 5.23
N ASP A 39 -8.22 -0.50 4.36
CA ASP A 39 -8.64 0.12 3.10
C ASP A 39 -9.27 -0.92 2.16
N ALA A 40 -8.73 -2.13 2.09
CA ALA A 40 -9.28 -3.21 1.27
C ALA A 40 -10.67 -3.64 1.77
N ALA A 41 -10.85 -3.69 3.09
CA ALA A 41 -12.13 -3.91 3.74
C ALA A 41 -13.16 -2.82 3.42
N LYS A 42 -12.75 -1.55 3.42
CA LYS A 42 -13.64 -0.44 3.05
C LYS A 42 -14.05 -0.52 1.57
N ALA A 43 -13.09 -0.80 0.70
CA ALA A 43 -13.35 -0.95 -0.74
C ALA A 43 -14.26 -2.16 -1.04
N ALA A 44 -14.07 -3.28 -0.32
CA ALA A 44 -14.92 -4.45 -0.46
C ALA A 44 -16.38 -4.15 -0.08
N ASN A 45 -16.62 -3.38 1.00
CA ASN A 45 -17.97 -2.96 1.35
C ASN A 45 -18.61 -2.10 0.26
N ALA A 46 -17.88 -1.09 -0.24
CA ALA A 46 -18.40 -0.27 -1.33
C ALA A 46 -18.77 -1.14 -2.56
N LEU A 47 -17.92 -2.10 -2.94
CA LEU A 47 -18.23 -3.00 -4.05
C LEU A 47 -19.51 -3.82 -3.80
N ILE A 48 -19.73 -4.32 -2.59
CA ILE A 48 -20.94 -5.06 -2.21
C ILE A 48 -22.16 -4.15 -2.22
N GLU A 49 -22.06 -2.93 -1.70
CA GLU A 49 -23.15 -1.95 -1.69
C GLU A 49 -23.58 -1.55 -3.10
N PHE A 50 -22.62 -1.33 -4.01
CA PHE A 50 -22.91 -0.88 -5.38
C PHE A 50 -23.31 -2.02 -6.32
N TYR A 51 -22.70 -3.20 -6.18
CA TYR A 51 -22.87 -4.29 -7.15
C TYR A 51 -23.57 -5.53 -6.59
N GLY A 52 -23.88 -5.58 -5.29
CA GLY A 52 -24.54 -6.72 -4.66
C GLY A 52 -23.82 -8.03 -4.96
N ASP A 53 -24.57 -9.01 -5.47
CA ASP A 53 -24.06 -10.34 -5.81
C ASP A 53 -22.93 -10.32 -6.87
N ALA A 54 -22.90 -9.29 -7.72
CA ALA A 54 -21.86 -9.14 -8.75
C ALA A 54 -20.54 -8.55 -8.21
N ALA A 55 -20.48 -8.18 -6.93
CA ALA A 55 -19.29 -7.55 -6.33
C ALA A 55 -18.02 -8.40 -6.47
N LEU A 56 -18.14 -9.73 -6.33
CA LEU A 56 -17.00 -10.63 -6.43
C LEU A 56 -16.44 -10.71 -7.85
N GLU A 57 -17.31 -10.74 -8.86
CA GLU A 57 -16.89 -10.72 -10.26
C GLU A 57 -16.19 -9.41 -10.60
N ARG A 58 -16.72 -8.27 -10.09
CA ARG A 58 -16.08 -6.97 -10.24
C ARG A 58 -14.72 -6.91 -9.56
N ALA A 59 -14.58 -7.44 -8.35
CA ALA A 59 -13.29 -7.50 -7.66
C ALA A 59 -12.25 -8.33 -8.43
N ARG A 60 -12.64 -9.50 -8.96
CA ARG A 60 -11.75 -10.34 -9.81
C ARG A 60 -11.28 -9.61 -11.07
N LEU A 61 -12.09 -8.73 -11.65
CA LEU A 61 -11.65 -7.91 -12.79
C LEU A 61 -10.56 -6.90 -12.37
N ILE A 62 -10.65 -6.35 -11.16
CA ILE A 62 -9.62 -5.45 -10.60
C ILE A 62 -8.32 -6.23 -10.41
N GLU A 63 -8.38 -7.43 -9.82
CA GLU A 63 -7.21 -8.31 -9.69
C GLU A 63 -6.61 -8.67 -11.06
N ARG A 64 -7.42 -9.04 -12.05
CA ARG A 64 -6.92 -9.38 -13.40
C ARG A 64 -6.24 -8.21 -14.11
N ARG A 65 -6.70 -6.98 -13.90
CA ARG A 65 -6.08 -5.77 -14.49
C ARG A 65 -4.80 -5.37 -13.78
N SER A 66 -4.65 -5.71 -12.51
CA SER A 66 -3.46 -5.42 -11.73
C SER A 66 -3.07 -6.63 -10.86
N PRO A 67 -2.62 -7.74 -11.47
CA PRO A 67 -2.38 -9.00 -10.76
C PRO A 67 -1.24 -8.91 -9.74
N GLN A 68 -0.33 -7.94 -9.94
CA GLN A 68 0.74 -7.64 -9.00
C GLN A 68 0.27 -6.78 -7.82
N SER A 69 -0.88 -6.10 -7.92
CA SER A 69 -1.40 -5.26 -6.84
C SER A 69 -1.85 -6.13 -5.67
N HIS A 70 -1.09 -6.03 -4.58
CA HIS A 70 -1.45 -6.67 -3.31
C HIS A 70 -2.81 -6.19 -2.79
N PHE A 71 -3.12 -4.90 -2.98
CA PHE A 71 -4.42 -4.33 -2.64
C PHE A 71 -5.58 -4.99 -3.41
N ALA A 72 -5.44 -5.17 -4.72
CA ALA A 72 -6.48 -5.78 -5.56
C ALA A 72 -6.79 -7.23 -5.11
N ARG A 73 -5.75 -7.98 -4.72
CA ARG A 73 -5.90 -9.33 -4.16
C ARG A 73 -6.62 -9.32 -2.81
N LEU A 74 -6.26 -8.38 -1.92
CA LEU A 74 -6.92 -8.23 -0.63
C LEU A 74 -8.39 -7.86 -0.77
N VAL A 75 -8.73 -6.92 -1.67
CA VAL A 75 -10.12 -6.54 -1.97
C VAL A 75 -10.91 -7.76 -2.47
N THR A 76 -10.35 -8.53 -3.40
CA THR A 76 -11.01 -9.74 -3.93
C THR A 76 -11.24 -10.79 -2.84
N ALA A 77 -10.24 -11.04 -1.99
CA ALA A 77 -10.38 -11.95 -0.87
C ALA A 77 -11.45 -11.49 0.14
N GLU A 78 -11.48 -10.19 0.43
CA GLU A 78 -12.41 -9.63 1.41
C GLU A 78 -13.85 -9.58 0.88
N VAL A 79 -14.05 -9.26 -0.40
CA VAL A 79 -15.36 -9.41 -1.07
C VAL A 79 -15.79 -10.87 -1.07
N GLY A 80 -14.91 -11.84 -1.28
CA GLY A 80 -15.26 -13.26 -1.21
C GLY A 80 -15.69 -13.73 0.18
N LYS A 81 -15.10 -13.17 1.25
CA LYS A 81 -15.50 -13.45 2.63
C LYS A 81 -16.85 -12.83 2.97
N ARG A 82 -17.10 -11.60 2.52
CA ARG A 82 -18.31 -10.83 2.85
C ARG A 82 -19.48 -11.13 1.92
N GLY A 83 -19.25 -11.26 0.62
CA GLY A 83 -20.28 -11.62 -0.36
C GLY A 83 -20.88 -13.01 -0.15
N ARG A 84 -20.29 -13.82 0.74
CA ARG A 84 -20.91 -15.02 1.31
C ARG A 84 -21.77 -14.70 2.53
N PHE A 85 -22.53 -13.61 2.50
CA PHE A 85 -23.68 -13.49 3.39
C PHE A 85 -24.72 -14.52 2.92
N PRO A 86 -25.31 -15.34 3.81
CA PRO A 86 -26.34 -16.28 3.41
C PRO A 86 -27.55 -15.50 2.86
N PRO A 87 -28.24 -16.01 1.82
CA PRO A 87 -29.57 -15.51 1.50
C PRO A 87 -30.50 -15.93 2.64
N GLY A 88 -31.00 -14.99 3.41
CA GLY A 88 -32.04 -15.23 4.41
C GLY A 88 -32.32 -13.96 5.21
N SER A 89 -33.54 -13.45 5.32
CA SER A 89 -34.85 -13.89 4.79
C SER A 89 -35.77 -12.66 4.76
#